data_AF-A0A5M8SIH2-F1
#
_entry.id   AF-A0A5M8SIH2-F1
#
_cell.length_a   1.000
_cell.length_b   1.000
_cell.length_c   1.000
_cell.angle_alpha   90.00
_cell.angle_beta   90.00
_cell.angle_gamma   90.00
#
_symmetry.space_group_name_H-M   'P 1'
#
loop_
_entity.id
_entity.type
_entity.pdbx_description
1 polymer ?
#
loop_
_entity_poly.entity_id
_entity_poly.type
_entity_poly.pdbx_seq_one_letter_code
_entity_poly.pdbx_strand_id
1 'polypeptide(L)'
;MSLQGRSLFGTTWILAIMLAGTLSQAQRPDLPPGTIDGATTPQLIPDSTAFRLVFLSLRVPGSPSANDLKNQSSRLKHIGLSDEDAAAAKGIMSSFGTSYDAWQTKFGQPGSSIDVPTAKSEREAIVQETLGRVMKGLSPEGAAKLAEYVQAAKSRMVVHE
;
A
#
# COMPACT_ATOMS: atom_id res chain seq x y z
N MET A 1 -29.97 -12.37 68.93
CA MET A 1 -28.97 -12.38 70.02
C MET A 1 -27.61 -12.53 69.35
N SER A 2 -26.83 -11.44 69.18
CA SER A 2 -25.77 -10.97 70.12
C SER A 2 -24.48 -11.76 69.90
N LEU A 3 -23.26 -11.27 69.63
CA LEU A 3 -22.56 -9.97 69.60
C LEU A 3 -21.51 -10.04 68.45
N GLN A 4 -21.24 -9.00 67.66
CA GLN A 4 -20.34 -7.86 67.91
C GLN A 4 -18.89 -8.25 68.31
N GLY A 5 -17.95 -7.97 67.41
CA GLY A 5 -16.51 -7.98 67.66
C GLY A 5 -15.76 -7.25 66.53
N ARG A 6 -15.67 -5.92 66.64
CA ARG A 6 -14.79 -5.07 65.82
C ARG A 6 -13.42 -5.02 66.51
N SER A 7 -12.34 -5.13 65.76
CA SER A 7 -11.08 -4.45 66.08
C SER A 7 -10.48 -3.85 64.81
N LEU A 8 -10.07 -2.60 64.97
CA LEU A 8 -9.47 -1.68 64.01
C LEU A 8 -7.94 -1.82 64.00
N PHE A 9 -7.35 -1.14 63.01
CA PHE A 9 -5.96 -0.65 62.89
C PHE A 9 -4.98 -1.49 62.05
N GLY A 10 -4.36 -0.82 61.08
CA GLY A 10 -3.11 -1.29 60.46
C GLY A 10 -2.91 -0.94 58.99
N THR A 11 -2.88 0.35 58.66
CA THR A 11 -2.35 0.96 57.43
C THR A 11 -1.19 0.20 56.76
N THR A 12 -1.28 -0.10 55.46
CA THR A 12 -0.17 0.06 54.50
C THR A 12 -0.74 0.07 53.07
N TRP A 13 -0.54 1.19 52.38
CA TRP A 13 -0.77 1.34 50.95
C TRP A 13 0.39 0.69 50.19
N ILE A 14 0.10 -0.23 49.27
CA ILE A 14 0.95 -0.40 48.07
C ILE A 14 0.05 -0.38 46.84
N LEU A 15 -0.02 0.82 46.28
CA LEU A 15 -0.43 1.10 44.92
C LEU A 15 0.60 0.45 43.98
N ALA A 16 0.29 -0.73 43.44
CA ALA A 16 1.06 -1.28 42.34
C ALA A 16 0.59 -0.64 41.03
N ILE A 17 1.16 0.53 40.69
CA ILE A 17 1.18 1.03 39.32
C ILE A 17 2.12 0.10 38.54
N MET A 18 1.54 -0.93 37.90
CA MET A 18 2.20 -1.60 36.79
C MET A 18 1.77 -0.91 35.49
N LEU A 19 2.38 0.25 35.25
CA LEU A 19 2.54 0.82 33.93
C LEU A 19 3.59 -0.02 33.20
N ALA A 20 3.15 -1.11 32.59
CA ALA A 20 3.88 -1.75 31.52
C ALA A 20 2.87 -2.02 30.41
N GLY A 21 2.46 -0.95 29.74
CA GLY A 21 1.94 -1.05 28.38
C GLY A 21 3.08 -1.62 27.54
N THR A 22 3.15 -2.95 27.47
CA THR A 22 3.94 -3.63 26.47
C THR A 22 3.41 -3.13 25.14
N LEU A 23 4.16 -2.23 24.50
CA LEU A 23 4.10 -2.05 23.07
C LEU A 23 4.30 -3.45 22.52
N SER A 24 3.19 -4.07 22.10
CA SER A 24 3.23 -5.23 21.27
C SER A 24 3.96 -4.76 20.01
N GLN A 25 5.27 -4.96 19.95
CA GLN A 25 5.93 -5.15 18.67
C GLN A 25 5.19 -6.33 18.05
N ALA A 26 4.23 -6.01 17.18
CA ALA A 26 3.61 -7.01 16.32
C ALA A 26 4.78 -7.73 15.65
N GLN A 27 5.04 -8.96 16.08
CA GLN A 27 6.05 -9.82 15.48
C GLN A 27 5.66 -9.93 14.01
N ARG A 28 6.39 -9.24 13.13
CA ARG A 28 6.22 -9.43 11.71
C ARG A 28 6.62 -10.87 11.42
N PRO A 29 5.81 -11.63 10.67
CA PRO A 29 6.19 -12.99 10.28
C PRO A 29 7.58 -12.95 9.63
N ASP A 30 8.40 -13.97 9.91
CA ASP A 30 9.71 -14.13 9.27
C ASP A 30 9.52 -14.06 7.74
N LEU A 31 10.05 -13.01 7.13
CA LEU A 31 9.90 -12.79 5.70
C LEU A 31 10.75 -13.82 4.94
N PRO A 32 10.28 -14.36 3.80
CA PRO A 32 11.07 -15.28 2.99
C PRO A 32 12.41 -14.66 2.58
N PRO A 33 13.49 -15.46 2.45
CA PRO A 33 14.76 -14.98 1.90
C PRO A 33 14.57 -14.27 0.55
N GLY A 34 15.31 -13.18 0.33
CA GLY A 34 15.17 -12.35 -0.88
C GLY A 34 14.02 -11.33 -0.85
N THR A 35 13.28 -11.23 0.27
CA THR A 35 12.25 -10.22 0.45
C THR A 35 12.85 -8.88 0.89
N ILE A 36 12.43 -7.79 0.25
CA ILE A 36 12.77 -6.42 0.65
C ILE A 36 11.63 -5.89 1.53
N ASP A 37 11.92 -5.62 2.80
CA ASP A 37 11.01 -4.93 3.71
C ASP A 37 11.26 -3.42 3.65
N GLY A 38 10.32 -2.71 3.02
CA GLY A 38 10.38 -1.26 2.88
C GLY A 38 10.33 -0.52 4.21
N ALA A 39 9.81 -1.11 5.28
CA ALA A 39 9.83 -0.44 6.59
C ALA A 39 11.23 -0.33 7.18
N THR A 40 12.13 -1.25 6.82
CA THR A 40 13.52 -1.28 7.30
C THR A 40 14.45 -0.62 6.28
N THR A 41 14.25 -0.88 5.00
CA THR A 41 15.13 -0.41 3.91
C THR A 41 14.30 0.09 2.72
N PRO A 42 13.54 1.20 2.85
CA PRO A 42 12.66 1.70 1.78
C PRO A 42 13.43 2.06 0.50
N GLN A 43 14.69 2.50 0.62
CA GLN A 43 15.56 2.85 -0.49
C GLN A 43 15.93 1.66 -1.39
N LEU A 44 15.79 0.42 -0.90
CA LEU A 44 16.05 -0.78 -1.71
C LEU A 44 14.88 -1.15 -2.62
N ILE A 45 13.69 -0.56 -2.43
CA ILE A 45 12.56 -0.76 -3.33
C ILE A 45 12.77 0.10 -4.59
N PRO A 46 12.89 -0.51 -5.79
CA PRO A 46 13.02 0.26 -7.02
C PRO A 46 11.80 1.16 -7.25
N ASP A 47 12.02 2.36 -7.79
CA ASP A 47 10.93 3.30 -8.07
C ASP A 47 9.84 2.70 -8.97
N SER A 48 10.24 1.97 -10.01
CA SER A 48 9.29 1.33 -10.92
C SER A 48 8.41 0.30 -10.20
N THR A 49 8.96 -0.42 -9.22
CA THR A 49 8.21 -1.33 -8.37
C THR A 49 7.24 -0.58 -7.45
N ALA A 50 7.69 0.52 -6.85
CA ALA A 50 6.83 1.34 -5.99
C ALA A 50 5.66 1.94 -6.78
N PHE A 51 5.93 2.50 -7.97
CA PHE A 51 4.89 3.00 -8.88
C PHE A 51 3.93 1.89 -9.30
N ARG A 52 4.43 0.71 -9.69
CA ARG A 52 3.61 -0.45 -10.03
C ARG A 52 2.62 -0.78 -8.91
N LEU A 53 3.10 -0.90 -7.67
CA LEU A 53 2.26 -1.23 -6.52
C LEU A 53 1.24 -0.12 -6.21
N VAL A 54 1.63 1.15 -6.33
CA VAL A 54 0.71 2.27 -6.16
C VAL A 54 -0.35 2.29 -7.26
N PHE A 55 0.01 2.10 -8.53
CA PHE A 55 -0.97 2.03 -9.63
C PHE A 55 -1.94 0.86 -9.45
N LEU A 56 -1.46 -0.30 -9.04
CA LEU A 56 -2.31 -1.44 -8.66
C LEU A 56 -3.23 -1.13 -7.49
N SER A 57 -2.82 -0.27 -6.56
CA SER A 57 -3.67 0.17 -5.45
C SER A 57 -4.69 1.25 -5.85
N LEU A 58 -4.46 1.97 -6.95
CA LEU A 58 -5.32 3.06 -7.40
C LEU A 58 -6.26 2.65 -8.54
N ARG A 59 -6.04 1.49 -9.17
CA ARG A 59 -6.99 0.93 -10.14
C ARG A 59 -8.26 0.41 -9.48
N VAL A 60 -9.28 0.26 -10.30
CA VAL A 60 -10.54 -0.44 -9.96
C VAL A 60 -10.69 -1.63 -10.91
N PRO A 61 -11.44 -2.68 -10.53
CA PRO A 61 -11.70 -3.80 -11.43
C PRO A 61 -12.51 -3.35 -12.66
N GLY A 62 -12.47 -4.12 -13.75
CA GLY A 62 -13.15 -3.77 -15.01
C GLY A 62 -14.67 -3.61 -14.92
N SER A 63 -15.30 -4.18 -13.89
CA SER A 63 -16.70 -3.95 -13.53
C SER A 63 -16.77 -3.44 -12.08
N PRO A 64 -16.48 -2.16 -11.85
CA PRO A 64 -16.31 -1.63 -10.50
C PRO A 64 -17.65 -1.47 -9.79
N SER A 65 -17.71 -1.87 -8.52
CA SER A 65 -18.83 -1.55 -7.65
C SER A 65 -18.80 -0.07 -7.24
N ALA A 66 -19.92 0.44 -6.70
CA ALA A 66 -19.94 1.78 -6.11
C ALA A 66 -18.92 1.96 -4.98
N ASN A 67 -18.64 0.88 -4.22
CA ASN A 67 -17.64 0.90 -3.16
C ASN A 67 -16.22 1.01 -3.72
N ASP A 68 -15.92 0.36 -4.85
CA ASP A 68 -14.61 0.45 -5.51
C ASP A 68 -14.34 1.88 -5.99
N LEU A 69 -15.33 2.50 -6.65
CA LEU A 69 -15.23 3.89 -7.11
C LEU A 69 -15.09 4.88 -5.95
N LYS A 70 -15.80 4.64 -4.84
CA LYS A 70 -15.68 5.43 -3.61
C LYS A 70 -14.28 5.31 -3.01
N ASN A 71 -13.76 4.08 -2.90
CA ASN A 71 -12.43 3.81 -2.36
C ASN A 71 -11.34 4.45 -3.23
N GLN A 72 -11.44 4.32 -4.55
CA GLN A 72 -10.53 4.98 -5.47
C GLN A 72 -10.55 6.50 -5.30
N SER A 73 -11.75 7.10 -5.27
CA SER A 73 -11.89 8.55 -5.08
C SER A 73 -11.32 9.00 -3.72
N SER A 74 -11.53 8.23 -2.66
CA SER A 74 -10.95 8.51 -1.35
C SER A 74 -9.42 8.45 -1.35
N ARG A 75 -8.82 7.49 -2.07
CA ARG A 75 -7.36 7.39 -2.19
C ARG A 75 -6.77 8.55 -2.98
N LEU A 76 -7.38 8.92 -4.11
CA LEU A 76 -6.95 10.08 -4.91
C LEU A 76 -7.06 11.40 -4.13
N LYS A 77 -8.13 11.56 -3.35
CA LYS A 77 -8.27 12.71 -2.43
C LYS A 77 -7.20 12.70 -1.33
N HIS A 78 -6.85 11.53 -0.80
CA HIS A 78 -5.79 11.41 0.21
C HIS A 78 -4.40 11.77 -0.34
N ILE A 79 -4.15 11.52 -1.62
CA ILE A 79 -2.94 12.00 -2.33
C ILE A 79 -2.95 13.54 -2.47
N GLY A 80 -4.12 14.17 -2.33
CA GLY A 80 -4.28 15.62 -2.42
C GLY A 80 -4.35 16.12 -3.87
N LEU A 81 -4.75 15.27 -4.82
CA LEU A 81 -5.00 15.68 -6.20
C LEU A 81 -6.17 16.65 -6.28
N SER A 82 -6.11 17.58 -7.24
CA SER A 82 -7.26 18.42 -7.62
C SER A 82 -8.36 17.55 -8.22
N ASP A 83 -9.59 18.07 -8.34
CA ASP A 83 -10.68 17.32 -8.95
C ASP A 83 -10.40 16.98 -10.43
N GLU A 84 -9.73 17.89 -11.15
CA GLU A 84 -9.29 17.69 -12.53
C GLU A 84 -8.21 16.60 -12.62
N ASP A 85 -7.15 16.70 -11.82
CA ASP A 85 -6.08 15.68 -11.77
C ASP A 85 -6.61 14.32 -11.31
N ALA A 86 -7.55 14.31 -10.37
CA ALA A 86 -8.19 13.07 -9.92
C ALA A 86 -9.03 12.44 -11.03
N ALA A 87 -9.74 13.22 -11.83
CA ALA A 87 -10.46 12.72 -13.00
C ALA A 87 -9.50 12.14 -14.05
N ALA A 88 -8.40 12.85 -14.36
CA ALA A 88 -7.37 12.36 -15.26
C ALA A 88 -6.71 11.06 -14.74
N ALA A 89 -6.35 11.04 -13.46
CA ALA A 89 -5.75 9.87 -12.81
C ALA A 89 -6.67 8.64 -12.90
N LYS A 90 -7.99 8.78 -12.71
CA LYS A 90 -8.94 7.67 -12.88
C LYS A 90 -8.85 7.04 -14.27
N GLY A 91 -8.83 7.87 -15.32
CA GLY A 91 -8.71 7.40 -16.71
C GLY A 91 -7.38 6.69 -16.98
N ILE A 92 -6.28 7.25 -16.45
CA ILE A 92 -4.94 6.66 -16.58
C ILE A 92 -4.87 5.31 -15.85
N MET A 93 -5.39 5.23 -14.60
CA MET A 93 -5.39 4.00 -13.81
C MET A 93 -6.29 2.91 -14.43
N SER A 94 -7.38 3.30 -15.08
CA SER A 94 -8.22 2.37 -15.86
C SER A 94 -7.44 1.77 -17.04
N SER A 95 -6.72 2.61 -17.79
CA SER A 95 -5.87 2.16 -18.90
C SER A 95 -4.74 1.24 -18.44
N PHE A 96 -4.07 1.60 -17.35
CA PHE A 96 -3.06 0.75 -16.71
C PHE A 96 -3.63 -0.60 -16.31
N GLY A 97 -4.82 -0.61 -15.68
CA GLY A 97 -5.52 -1.84 -15.28
C GLY A 97 -5.73 -2.78 -16.46
N THR A 98 -6.26 -2.28 -17.58
CA THR A 98 -6.45 -3.05 -18.81
C THR A 98 -5.15 -3.66 -19.33
N SER A 99 -4.08 -2.87 -19.47
CA SER A 99 -2.79 -3.37 -19.95
C SER A 99 -2.17 -4.39 -18.99
N TYR A 100 -2.29 -4.16 -17.69
CA TYR A 100 -1.75 -5.04 -16.66
C TYR A 100 -2.50 -6.38 -16.61
N ASP A 101 -3.83 -6.36 -16.70
CA ASP A 101 -4.65 -7.59 -16.73
C ASP A 101 -4.40 -8.39 -18.01
N ALA A 102 -4.19 -7.72 -19.15
CA ALA A 102 -3.80 -8.38 -20.40
C ALA A 102 -2.42 -9.07 -20.26
N TRP A 103 -1.43 -8.38 -19.69
CA TRP A 103 -0.12 -8.97 -19.39
C TRP A 103 -0.23 -10.15 -18.42
N GLN A 104 -1.00 -10.02 -17.35
CA GLN A 104 -1.18 -11.09 -16.37
C GLN A 104 -1.88 -12.31 -17.00
N THR A 105 -2.86 -12.08 -17.86
CA THR A 105 -3.54 -13.15 -18.61
C THR A 105 -2.55 -13.86 -19.54
N LYS A 106 -1.71 -13.11 -20.26
CA LYS A 106 -0.70 -13.64 -21.19
C LYS A 106 0.35 -14.49 -20.48
N PHE A 107 0.87 -14.02 -19.33
CA PHE A 107 1.90 -14.72 -18.57
C PHE A 107 1.34 -15.87 -17.71
N GLY A 108 0.13 -15.69 -17.16
CA GLY A 108 -0.50 -16.65 -16.25
C GLY A 108 -1.14 -17.87 -16.92
N GLN A 109 -1.16 -17.95 -18.26
CA GLN A 109 -1.65 -19.14 -18.95
C GLN A 109 -0.76 -20.36 -18.66
N PRO A 110 -1.34 -21.52 -18.32
CA PRO A 110 -0.61 -22.78 -18.33
C PRO A 110 0.04 -23.02 -19.71
N GLY A 111 1.35 -23.27 -19.72
CA GLY A 111 2.11 -23.45 -20.96
C GLY A 111 2.53 -22.18 -21.68
N SER A 112 2.43 -21.00 -21.03
CA SER A 112 3.04 -19.78 -21.54
C SER A 112 4.52 -20.01 -21.85
N SER A 113 4.95 -19.72 -23.08
CA SER A 113 6.33 -19.84 -23.53
C SER A 113 7.19 -18.62 -23.16
N ILE A 114 6.61 -17.66 -22.42
CA ILE A 114 7.29 -16.42 -22.05
C ILE A 114 8.18 -16.69 -20.85
N ASP A 115 9.48 -16.48 -21.03
CA ASP A 115 10.43 -16.57 -19.92
C ASP A 115 10.24 -15.44 -18.90
N VAL A 116 10.70 -15.68 -17.67
CA VAL A 116 10.58 -14.72 -16.55
C VAL A 116 11.23 -13.36 -16.87
N PRO A 117 12.44 -13.27 -17.44
CA PRO A 117 13.03 -11.99 -17.85
C PRO A 117 12.16 -11.18 -18.83
N THR A 118 11.61 -11.84 -19.84
CA THR A 118 10.72 -11.21 -20.83
C THR A 118 9.44 -10.73 -20.16
N ALA A 119 8.82 -11.55 -19.31
CA ALA A 119 7.63 -11.16 -18.56
C ALA A 119 7.88 -9.95 -17.64
N LYS A 120 9.05 -9.91 -16.99
CA LYS A 120 9.47 -8.76 -16.16
C LYS A 120 9.64 -7.51 -17.02
N SER A 121 10.31 -7.61 -18.16
CA SER A 121 10.51 -6.48 -19.08
C SER A 121 9.19 -5.90 -19.59
N GLU A 122 8.25 -6.74 -20.02
CA GLU A 122 6.92 -6.31 -20.46
C GLU A 122 6.13 -5.61 -19.35
N ARG A 123 6.19 -6.14 -18.12
CA ARG A 123 5.56 -5.52 -16.95
C ARG A 123 6.12 -4.13 -16.66
N GLU A 124 7.45 -3.98 -16.71
CA GLU A 124 8.10 -2.70 -16.49
C GLU A 124 7.77 -1.69 -17.60
N ALA A 125 7.64 -2.13 -18.85
CA ALA A 125 7.22 -1.28 -19.96
C ALA A 125 5.81 -0.69 -19.73
N ILE A 126 4.86 -1.49 -19.22
CA ILE A 126 3.50 -1.02 -18.87
C ILE A 126 3.56 0.08 -17.79
N VAL A 127 4.44 -0.07 -16.80
CA VAL A 127 4.62 0.93 -15.73
C VAL A 127 5.21 2.22 -16.30
N GLN A 128 6.25 2.13 -17.16
CA GLN A 128 6.87 3.30 -17.78
C GLN A 128 5.92 4.05 -18.72
N GLU A 129 5.13 3.32 -19.51
CA GLU A 129 4.11 3.94 -20.35
C GLU A 129 3.07 4.69 -19.50
N THR A 130 2.64 4.08 -18.39
CA THR A 130 1.70 4.69 -17.45
C THR A 130 2.28 5.94 -16.81
N LEU A 131 3.55 5.91 -16.39
CA LEU A 131 4.27 7.09 -15.91
C LEU A 131 4.29 8.20 -16.96
N GLY A 132 4.58 7.86 -18.23
CA GLY A 132 4.54 8.82 -19.33
C GLY A 132 3.16 9.46 -19.51
N ARG A 133 2.07 8.70 -19.29
CA ARG A 133 0.69 9.22 -19.30
C ARG A 133 0.42 10.11 -18.09
N VAL A 134 0.91 9.76 -16.89
CA VAL A 134 0.81 10.61 -15.70
C VAL A 134 1.47 11.96 -15.94
N MET A 135 2.71 11.99 -16.42
CA MET A 135 3.45 13.23 -16.65
C MET A 135 2.81 14.14 -17.73
N LYS A 136 2.03 13.56 -18.65
CA LYS A 136 1.32 14.31 -19.71
C LYS A 136 -0.10 14.69 -19.32
N GLY A 137 -0.75 13.91 -18.47
CA GLY A 137 -2.17 14.00 -18.19
C GLY A 137 -2.52 14.69 -16.87
N LEU A 138 -1.58 14.74 -15.92
CA LEU A 138 -1.74 15.52 -14.69
C LEU A 138 -1.02 16.87 -14.83
N SER A 139 -1.48 17.84 -14.04
CA SER A 139 -0.72 19.06 -13.76
C SER A 139 0.66 18.72 -13.16
N PRO A 140 1.66 19.61 -13.29
CA PRO A 140 2.95 19.44 -12.62
C PRO A 140 2.81 19.20 -11.10
N GLU A 141 1.88 19.92 -10.46
CA GLU A 141 1.58 19.79 -9.03
C GLU A 141 0.95 18.42 -8.72
N GLY A 142 0.00 17.95 -9.53
CA GLY A 142 -0.63 16.64 -9.38
C GLY A 142 0.38 15.50 -9.56
N ALA A 143 1.21 15.60 -10.58
CA ALA A 143 2.31 14.67 -10.84
C ALA A 143 3.30 14.60 -9.67
N ALA A 144 3.71 15.76 -9.11
CA ALA A 144 4.60 15.84 -7.97
C ALA A 144 3.99 15.19 -6.71
N LYS A 145 2.71 15.47 -6.41
CA LYS A 145 2.01 14.86 -5.27
C LYS A 145 1.92 13.34 -5.39
N LEU A 146 1.64 12.83 -6.59
CA LEU A 146 1.62 11.38 -6.81
C LEU A 146 3.01 10.76 -6.62
N ALA A 147 4.06 11.41 -7.12
CA ALA A 147 5.43 10.94 -6.92
C ALA A 147 5.84 10.95 -5.44
N GLU A 148 5.51 12.01 -4.70
CA GLU A 148 5.73 12.10 -3.26
C GLU A 148 4.99 10.99 -2.51
N TYR A 149 3.71 10.77 -2.85
CA TYR A 149 2.92 9.68 -2.28
C TYR A 149 3.57 8.30 -2.52
N VAL A 150 4.11 8.07 -3.72
CA VAL A 150 4.81 6.82 -4.07
C VAL A 150 6.07 6.64 -3.23
N GLN A 151 6.88 7.68 -3.05
CA GLN A 151 8.07 7.61 -2.20
C GLN A 151 7.69 7.35 -0.74
N ALA A 152 6.67 8.02 -0.22
CA ALA A 152 6.14 7.78 1.12
C ALA A 152 5.49 6.40 1.28
N ALA A 153 5.03 5.77 0.19
CA ALA A 153 4.47 4.43 0.22
C ALA A 153 5.54 3.33 0.32
N LYS A 154 6.78 3.58 -0.11
CA LYS A 154 7.88 2.59 -0.03
C LYS A 154 8.08 2.04 1.38
N SER A 155 7.94 2.88 2.41
CA SER A 155 8.08 2.45 3.82
C SER A 155 7.01 1.45 4.29
N ARG A 156 5.97 1.23 3.48
CA ARG A 156 4.83 0.35 3.76
C ARG A 156 4.77 -0.85 2.80
N MET A 157 5.76 -1.01 1.94
CA MET A 157 5.80 -2.06 0.94
C MET A 157 6.66 -3.23 1.42
N VAL A 158 6.23 -4.44 1.05
CA VAL A 158 7.03 -5.66 1.16
C VAL A 158 7.08 -6.25 -0.24
N VAL A 159 8.28 -6.45 -0.77
CA VAL A 159 8.48 -6.87 -2.16
C VAL A 159 9.28 -8.16 -2.19
N HIS A 160 8.77 -9.10 -2.97
CA HIS A 160 9.50 -10.28 -3.41
C HIS A 160 9.52 -10.23 -4.94
N GLU A 161 10.71 -10.29 -5.53
CA GLU A 161 10.92 -10.16 -6.98
C GLU A 161 11.47 -11.44 -7.59
#